data_AF-A0A817ATL0-F1
#
_entry.id   AF-A0A817ATL0-F1
#
_cell.length_a   1.000
_cell.length_b   1.000
_cell.length_c   1.000
_cell.angle_alpha   90.00
_cell.angle_beta   90.00
_cell.angle_gamma   90.00
#
_symmetry.space_group_name_H-M   'P 1'
#
loop_
_entity.id
_entity.type
_entity.pdbx_description
1 polymer ?
#
loop_
_entity_poly.entity_id
_entity_poly.type
_entity_poly.pdbx_seq_one_letter_code
_entity_poly.pdbx_strand_id
1 'polypeptide(L)'
;MKAYATQYLLEDEGVQFWGNSIWPGNSHDMNPAENVGAIIKDNVEDLMANEDGQNRYSYDVLKTNIEKTLRDIEDDTALFIDLLCSMRKGFDALEAAGGGHTNFSNFVINIHL
;
A
#
# COMPACT_ATOMS: atom_id res chain seq x y z
N MET A 1 -5.61 12.36 -16.29
CA MET A 1 -6.35 13.51 -15.72
C MET A 1 -5.53 14.02 -14.54
N LYS A 2 -5.22 15.32 -14.47
CA LYS A 2 -4.38 15.88 -13.39
C LYS A 2 -5.28 16.42 -12.26
N ALA A 3 -4.98 16.05 -11.02
CA ALA A 3 -5.82 16.37 -9.84
C ALA A 3 -5.51 17.75 -9.23
N TYR A 4 -5.63 18.83 -10.01
CA TYR A 4 -5.25 20.18 -9.58
C TYR A 4 -6.05 20.70 -8.37
N ALA A 5 -7.36 20.41 -8.30
CA ALA A 5 -8.20 20.84 -7.19
C ALA A 5 -7.76 20.22 -5.85
N THR A 6 -7.36 18.95 -5.86
CA THR A 6 -6.85 18.25 -4.66
C THR A 6 -5.49 18.79 -4.25
N GLN A 7 -4.60 19.11 -5.20
CA GLN A 7 -3.29 19.69 -4.89
C GLN A 7 -3.42 21.05 -4.22
N TYR A 8 -4.32 21.90 -4.71
CA TYR A 8 -4.59 23.20 -4.10
C TYR A 8 -5.10 23.08 -2.65
N LEU A 9 -6.02 22.16 -2.38
CA LEU A 9 -6.51 21.90 -1.02
C LEU A 9 -5.38 21.46 -0.07
N LEU A 10 -4.51 20.57 -0.53
CA LEU A 10 -3.38 20.10 0.29
C LEU A 10 -2.35 21.20 0.53
N GLU A 11 -2.11 22.07 -0.45
CA GLU A 11 -1.25 23.26 -0.29
C GLU A 11 -1.84 24.26 0.70
N ASP A 12 -3.15 24.51 0.65
CA ASP A 12 -3.87 25.43 1.56
C ASP A 12 -3.82 24.94 3.02
N GLU A 13 -3.94 23.63 3.23
CA GLU A 13 -3.79 22.98 4.54
C GLU A 13 -2.32 22.85 5.00
N GLY A 14 -1.36 23.33 4.21
CA GLY A 14 0.07 23.29 4.54
C GLY A 14 0.68 21.88 4.50
N VAL A 15 0.02 20.92 3.85
CA VAL A 15 0.53 19.55 3.69
C VAL A 15 1.61 19.54 2.62
N GLN A 16 2.80 19.05 2.97
CA GLN A 16 3.85 18.79 2.00
C GLN A 16 3.59 17.46 1.28
N PHE A 17 3.51 17.48 -0.04
CA PHE A 17 3.34 16.28 -0.86
C PHE A 17 4.17 16.35 -2.14
N TRP A 18 4.43 15.19 -2.74
CA TRP A 18 5.03 15.11 -4.07
C TRP A 18 3.92 15.15 -5.12
N GLY A 19 3.75 16.33 -5.73
CA GLY A 19 2.76 16.54 -6.78
C GLY A 19 3.12 15.89 -8.11
N ASN A 20 2.33 16.22 -9.13
CA ASN A 20 2.46 15.67 -10.50
C ASN A 20 3.80 15.97 -11.18
N SER A 21 4.60 16.89 -10.63
CA SER A 21 5.92 17.27 -11.13
C SER A 21 7.05 16.39 -10.58
N ILE A 22 6.81 15.66 -9.49
CA ILE A 22 7.83 14.88 -8.78
C ILE A 22 7.52 13.40 -8.86
N TRP A 23 6.25 12.98 -8.68
CA TRP A 23 5.90 11.57 -8.76
C TRP A 23 5.83 11.09 -10.21
N PRO A 24 6.64 10.08 -10.61
CA PRO A 24 6.57 9.53 -11.95
C PRO A 24 5.23 8.82 -12.18
N GLY A 25 4.65 9.05 -13.35
CA GLY A 25 3.44 8.33 -13.77
C GLY A 25 3.74 6.84 -13.94
N ASN A 26 2.79 5.98 -13.54
CA ASN A 26 2.89 4.51 -13.58
C ASN A 26 3.91 3.88 -12.61
N SER A 27 4.34 4.59 -11.56
CA SER A 27 5.22 4.04 -10.51
C SER A 27 4.45 3.62 -9.26
N HIS A 28 3.58 2.63 -9.47
CA HIS A 28 2.75 1.98 -8.44
C HIS A 28 3.59 1.23 -7.40
N ASP A 29 4.66 0.60 -7.88
CA ASP A 29 5.67 -0.12 -7.10
C ASP A 29 6.43 0.76 -6.10
N MET A 30 6.46 2.06 -6.34
CA MET A 30 7.12 3.04 -5.49
C MET A 30 6.20 3.63 -4.41
N ASN A 31 4.90 3.32 -4.43
CA ASN A 31 3.89 3.92 -3.56
C ASN A 31 3.66 3.06 -2.30
N PRO A 32 4.12 3.49 -1.10
CA PRO A 32 3.93 2.71 0.13
C PRO A 32 2.46 2.45 0.47
N ALA A 33 1.54 3.34 0.07
CA ALA A 33 0.11 3.15 0.29
C ALA A 33 -0.46 2.00 -0.54
N GLU A 34 0.07 1.74 -1.74
CA GLU A 34 -0.33 0.58 -2.54
C GLU A 34 0.21 -0.72 -1.95
N ASN A 35 1.41 -0.68 -1.33
CA ASN A 35 1.95 -1.81 -0.60
C ASN A 35 1.11 -2.15 0.65
N VAL A 36 0.64 -1.15 1.39
CA VAL A 36 -0.34 -1.35 2.49
C VAL A 36 -1.64 -1.97 1.96
N GLY A 37 -2.15 -1.47 0.83
CA GLY A 37 -3.35 -2.03 0.19
C GLY A 37 -3.21 -3.51 -0.19
N ALA A 38 -2.04 -3.91 -0.70
CA ALA A 38 -1.73 -5.31 -1.00
C ALA A 38 -1.71 -6.18 0.27
N ILE A 39 -1.07 -5.71 1.34
CA ILE A 39 -1.04 -6.41 2.64
C ILE A 39 -2.47 -6.61 3.18
N ILE A 40 -3.29 -5.55 3.17
CA ILE A 40 -4.69 -5.64 3.62
C ILE A 40 -5.45 -6.66 2.79
N LYS A 41 -5.29 -6.62 1.47
CA LYS A 41 -5.95 -7.55 0.56
C LYS A 41 -5.57 -9.00 0.90
N ASP A 42 -4.28 -9.31 1.01
CA ASP A 42 -3.80 -10.66 1.23
C ASP A 42 -4.28 -11.19 2.60
N ASN A 43 -4.20 -10.37 3.65
CA ASN A 43 -4.72 -10.72 4.98
C ASN A 43 -6.24 -10.98 4.95
N VAL A 44 -7.01 -10.18 4.20
CA VAL A 44 -8.46 -10.37 4.06
C VAL A 44 -8.75 -11.64 3.26
N GLU A 45 -8.00 -11.93 2.20
CA GLU A 45 -8.14 -13.17 1.42
C GLU A 45 -7.89 -14.40 2.29
N ASP A 46 -6.88 -14.37 3.16
CA ASP A 46 -6.60 -15.45 4.12
C ASP A 46 -7.73 -15.63 5.13
N LEU A 47 -8.29 -14.55 5.67
CA LEU A 47 -9.47 -14.62 6.55
C LEU A 47 -10.67 -15.22 5.80
N MET A 48 -10.92 -14.76 4.58
CA MET A 48 -12.03 -15.23 3.76
C MET A 48 -11.86 -16.68 3.30
N ALA A 49 -10.63 -17.16 3.13
CA ALA A 49 -10.34 -18.56 2.79
C ALA A 49 -10.77 -19.50 3.92
N ASN A 50 -10.58 -19.08 5.17
CA ASN A 50 -10.90 -19.82 6.39
C ASN A 50 -12.32 -19.59 6.92
N GLU A 51 -13.09 -18.70 6.31
CA GLU A 51 -14.46 -18.40 6.72
C GLU A 51 -15.43 -19.54 6.36
N ASP A 52 -16.23 -19.99 7.32
CA ASP A 52 -17.17 -21.10 7.15
C ASP A 52 -18.62 -20.64 7.27
N GLY A 53 -19.53 -21.41 6.67
CA GLY A 53 -20.97 -21.20 6.82
C GLY A 53 -21.66 -20.52 5.64
N GLN A 54 -22.99 -20.49 5.72
CA GLN A 54 -23.87 -20.16 4.58
C GLN A 54 -23.75 -18.70 4.12
N ASN A 55 -23.27 -17.81 4.99
CA ASN A 55 -23.15 -16.37 4.72
C ASN A 55 -21.70 -15.90 4.58
N ARG A 56 -20.73 -16.80 4.36
CA ARG A 56 -19.31 -16.45 4.28
C ARG A 56 -18.97 -15.42 3.20
N TYR A 57 -19.79 -15.29 2.16
CA TYR A 57 -19.62 -14.29 1.09
C TYR A 57 -20.53 -13.07 1.24
N SER A 58 -21.12 -12.87 2.43
CA SER A 58 -21.94 -11.69 2.70
C SER A 58 -21.09 -10.43 2.86
N TYR A 59 -21.70 -9.29 2.57
CA TYR A 59 -21.09 -7.99 2.80
C TYR A 59 -20.66 -7.80 4.26
N ASP A 60 -21.48 -8.25 5.22
CA ASP A 60 -21.21 -8.06 6.64
C ASP A 60 -19.98 -8.85 7.11
N VAL A 61 -19.80 -10.07 6.58
CA VAL A 61 -18.61 -10.89 6.85
C VAL A 61 -17.36 -10.25 6.24
N LEU A 62 -17.42 -9.82 4.98
CA LEU A 62 -16.31 -9.13 4.34
C LEU A 62 -15.93 -7.84 5.09
N LYS A 63 -16.93 -7.05 5.48
CA LYS A 63 -16.73 -5.82 6.26
C LYS A 63 -16.06 -6.13 7.61
N THR A 64 -16.53 -7.15 8.32
CA THR A 64 -15.95 -7.56 9.60
C THR A 64 -14.49 -7.99 9.45
N ASN A 65 -14.18 -8.75 8.40
CA ASN A 65 -12.80 -9.19 8.13
C ASN A 65 -11.89 -8.01 7.75
N ILE A 66 -12.37 -7.05 6.95
CA ILE A 66 -11.63 -5.82 6.66
C ILE A 66 -11.39 -5.00 7.94
N GLU A 67 -12.42 -4.79 8.76
CA GLU A 67 -12.29 -4.04 10.03
C GLU A 67 -11.31 -4.73 10.99
N LYS A 68 -11.31 -6.06 11.04
CA LYS A 68 -10.35 -6.84 11.82
C LYS A 68 -8.93 -6.64 11.30
N THR A 69 -8.69 -6.84 10.00
CA THR A 69 -7.36 -6.64 9.40
C THR A 69 -6.84 -5.23 9.64
N LEU A 70 -7.69 -4.21 9.51
CA LEU A 70 -7.30 -2.81 9.77
C LEU A 70 -6.88 -2.59 11.22
N ARG A 71 -7.60 -3.17 12.19
CA ARG A 71 -7.23 -3.11 13.61
C ARG A 71 -5.94 -3.85 13.91
N ASP A 72 -5.74 -5.01 13.29
CA ASP A 72 -4.56 -5.84 13.53
C ASP A 72 -3.27 -5.13 13.05
N ILE A 73 -3.36 -4.30 12.00
CA ILE A 73 -2.21 -3.55 11.48
C ILE A 73 -2.07 -2.12 12.00
N GLU A 74 -3.10 -1.55 12.67
CA GLU A 74 -3.14 -0.14 13.07
C GLU A 74 -1.93 0.27 13.93
N ASP A 75 -1.51 -0.62 14.83
CA ASP A 75 -0.40 -0.40 15.75
C ASP A 75 0.89 -1.15 15.34
N ASP A 76 0.93 -1.78 14.16
CA ASP A 76 2.11 -2.51 13.67
C ASP A 76 3.19 -1.53 13.18
N THR A 77 3.90 -0.98 14.16
CA THR A 77 4.97 -0.01 13.93
C THR A 77 6.10 -0.61 13.09
N ALA A 78 6.37 -1.91 13.21
CA ALA A 78 7.43 -2.57 12.45
C ALA A 78 7.05 -2.63 10.97
N LEU A 79 5.81 -3.04 10.66
CA LEU A 79 5.27 -3.03 9.31
C LEU A 79 5.38 -1.65 8.66
N PHE A 80 4.94 -0.59 9.35
CA PHE A 80 5.00 0.76 8.81
C PHE A 80 6.42 1.28 8.61
N ILE A 81 7.35 0.96 9.52
CA ILE A 81 8.77 1.30 9.36
C ILE A 81 9.34 0.59 8.13
N ASP A 82 9.06 -0.69 7.96
CA ASP A 82 9.56 -1.48 6.83
C ASP A 82 8.99 -0.97 5.51
N LEU A 83 7.72 -0.60 5.46
CA LEU A 83 7.08 0.03 4.31
C LEU A 83 7.73 1.37 3.95
N LEU A 84 7.98 2.24 4.93
CA LEU A 84 8.65 3.52 4.71
C LEU A 84 10.10 3.32 4.23
N CYS A 85 10.81 2.35 4.80
CA CYS A 85 12.17 2.00 4.38
C CYS A 85 12.20 1.33 3.00
N SER A 86 11.15 0.60 2.60
CA SER A 86 11.06 -0.07 1.30
C SER A 86 11.11 0.92 0.15
N MET A 87 10.54 2.11 0.33
CA MET A 87 10.53 3.18 -0.66
C MET A 87 11.96 3.62 -1.02
N ARG A 88 12.84 3.77 -0.01
CA ARG A 88 14.24 4.11 -0.25
C ARG A 88 14.95 3.04 -1.06
N LYS A 89 14.75 1.76 -0.70
CA LYS A 89 15.33 0.63 -1.45
C LYS A 89 14.83 0.57 -2.90
N GLY A 90 13.56 0.92 -3.13
CA GLY A 90 13.00 1.05 -4.47
C GLY A 90 13.69 2.14 -5.30
N PHE A 91 13.96 3.31 -4.71
CA PHE A 91 14.68 4.39 -5.39
C PHE A 91 16.12 3.99 -5.74
N ASP A 92 16.82 3.37 -4.79
CA ASP A 92 18.19 2.91 -5.03
C ASP A 92 18.23 1.85 -6.16
N ALA A 93 17.23 0.97 -6.24
CA ALA A 93 17.11 -0.02 -7.30
C ALA A 93 16.77 0.60 -8.67
N LEU A 94 15.90 1.62 -8.69
CA LEU A 94 15.54 2.36 -9.90
C LEU A 94 16.75 3.12 -10.47
N GLU A 95 17.54 3.75 -9.59
CA GLU A 95 18.78 4.43 -9.95
C GLU A 95 19.78 3.44 -10.56
N ALA A 96 19.97 2.27 -9.94
CA ALA A 96 20.83 1.21 -10.46
C ALA A 96 20.35 0.67 -11.83
N ALA A 97 19.04 0.66 -12.08
CA ALA A 97 18.43 0.26 -13.35
C ALA A 97 18.38 1.37 -14.41
N GLY A 98 18.90 2.57 -14.11
CA GLY A 98 18.87 3.71 -15.03
C GLY A 98 17.46 4.19 -15.37
N GLY A 99 16.49 4.01 -14.47
CA GLY A 99 15.08 4.38 -14.69
C GLY A 99 14.24 3.32 -15.42
N GLY A 100 14.77 2.11 -15.64
CA GLY A 100 14.00 0.97 -16.20
C GLY A 100 13.07 0.30 -15.18
N HIS A 101 12.19 -0.59 -15.65
CA HIS A 101 11.35 -1.40 -14.77
C HIS A 101 12.20 -2.27 -13.84
N THR A 102 11.96 -2.17 -12.54
CA THR A 102 12.60 -3.02 -11.53
C THR A 102 11.68 -4.16 -11.14
N ASN A 103 12.18 -5.39 -11.02
CA ASN A 103 11.44 -6.55 -10.49
C ASN A 103 11.19 -6.46 -8.96
N PHE A 104 11.13 -5.24 -8.41
CA PHE A 104 11.04 -5.01 -6.97
C PHE A 104 9.75 -5.58 -6.36
N SER A 105 8.72 -5.79 -7.20
CA SER A 105 7.49 -6.50 -6.86
C SER A 105 7.68 -7.92 -6.31
N ASN A 106 8.84 -8.57 -6.55
CA ASN A 106 9.13 -9.90 -6.00
C ASN A 106 9.90 -9.88 -4.67
N PHE A 107 10.37 -8.72 -4.19
CA PHE A 107 11.18 -8.64 -2.97
C PHE A 107 10.39 -8.21 -1.74
N VAL A 108 9.18 -7.66 -1.90
CA VAL A 108 8.41 -7.01 -0.82
C VAL A 108 7.51 -7.98 -0.05
N ILE A 109 7.26 -9.20 -0.53
CA ILE A 109 6.46 -10.20 0.19
C ILE A 109 7.35 -11.34 0.70
N ASN A 110 8.25 -11.01 1.62
CA ASN A 110 8.85 -11.95 2.56
C ASN A 110 8.84 -11.33 3.96
N ILE A 111 7.72 -10.68 4.30
CA ILE A 111 7.40 -10.39 5.69
C ILE A 111 6.98 -11.76 6.27
N HIS A 112 7.88 -12.42 6.97
CA HIS A 112 7.52 -13.59 7.77
C HIS A 112 6.61 -13.12 8.90
N LEU A 113 5.30 -13.25 8.69
CA LEU A 113 4.29 -13.34 9.76
C LEU A 113 4.40 -14.70 10.44
#